data_AF-A0A4R4EP21-F1
#
_entry.id   AF-A0A4R4EP21-F1
#
_cell.length_a   1.000
_cell.length_b   1.000
_cell.length_c   1.000
_cell.angle_alpha   90.00
_cell.angle_beta   90.00
_cell.angle_gamma   90.00
#
_symmetry.space_group_name_H-M   'P 1'
#
loop_
_entity.id
_entity.type
_entity.pdbx_description
1 polymer ?
#
loop_
_entity_poly.entity_id
_entity_poly.type
_entity_poly.pdbx_seq_one_letter_code
_entity_poly.pdbx_strand_id
1 'polypeptide(L)'
;MQHGIGFLRYIKKRSVCNLKRYVLIAALAIVLFVGIGIYFLAKLYGFFDSPLSPIAQSDIPQVLHLSELPVIPNSLDIVTVEKYDDGFTSPFVKIQYKDGIALKMTSKSGTYKDMELENIQIDGHYIEWYRSNDKQVYSTKFNHINYSFEFAPNLNDQVIDYLKSLK
;
A
#
# COMPACT_ATOMS: atom_id res chain seq x y z
N MET A 1 49.46 -44.43 -39.13
CA MET A 1 48.01 -44.28 -38.83
C MET A 1 47.78 -43.94 -37.35
N GLN A 2 48.18 -42.76 -36.86
CA GLN A 2 47.96 -42.35 -35.45
C GLN A 2 47.25 -40.99 -35.27
N HIS A 3 46.80 -40.33 -36.34
CA HIS A 3 46.18 -39.00 -36.24
C HIS A 3 44.65 -38.98 -35.97
N GLY A 4 43.97 -40.13 -35.94
CA GLY A 4 42.50 -40.17 -35.82
C GLY A 4 41.92 -40.09 -34.40
N ILE A 5 42.70 -40.44 -33.37
CA ILE A 5 42.17 -40.63 -32.01
C ILE A 5 42.02 -39.30 -31.24
N GLY A 6 42.85 -38.29 -31.57
CA GLY A 6 42.81 -36.97 -30.94
C GLY A 6 41.56 -36.14 -31.27
N PHE A 7 41.08 -36.24 -32.52
CA PHE A 7 39.95 -35.45 -33.02
C PHE A 7 38.61 -35.89 -32.40
N LEU A 8 38.40 -37.20 -32.26
CA LEU A 8 37.21 -37.77 -31.60
C LEU A 8 37.13 -37.43 -30.10
N ARG A 9 38.28 -37.39 -29.40
CA ARG A 9 38.32 -36.93 -27.99
C ARG A 9 37.96 -35.44 -27.85
N TYR A 10 38.41 -34.61 -28.79
CA TYR A 10 38.15 -33.17 -28.77
C TYR A 10 36.66 -32.85 -28.99
N ILE A 11 36.01 -33.50 -29.95
CA ILE A 11 34.56 -33.33 -30.22
C ILE A 11 33.72 -33.77 -29.02
N LYS A 12 34.05 -34.92 -28.41
CA LYS A 12 33.35 -35.43 -27.23
C LYS A 12 33.48 -34.48 -26.02
N LYS A 13 34.68 -33.91 -25.79
CA LYS A 13 34.91 -32.95 -24.68
C LYS A 13 34.16 -31.62 -24.88
N ARG A 14 34.04 -31.14 -26.13
CA ARG A 14 33.29 -29.92 -26.48
C ARG A 14 31.77 -30.11 -26.34
N SER A 15 31.25 -31.26 -26.77
CA SER A 15 29.85 -31.65 -26.59
C SER A 15 29.44 -31.74 -25.10
N VAL A 16 30.27 -32.37 -24.27
CA VAL A 16 30.00 -32.48 -22.82
C VAL A 16 30.06 -31.13 -22.11
N CYS A 17 30.94 -30.22 -22.53
CA CYS A 17 31.01 -28.87 -21.97
C CYS A 17 29.77 -28.04 -22.32
N ASN A 18 29.28 -28.13 -23.55
CA ASN A 18 28.05 -27.46 -23.98
C ASN A 18 26.81 -28.03 -23.28
N LEU A 19 26.73 -29.36 -23.11
CA LEU A 19 25.63 -30.01 -22.37
C LEU A 19 25.56 -29.51 -20.92
N LYS A 20 26.70 -29.40 -20.22
CA LYS A 20 26.77 -28.85 -18.86
C LYS A 20 26.30 -27.39 -18.79
N ARG A 21 26.60 -26.57 -19.80
CA ARG A 21 26.12 -25.18 -19.89
C ARG A 21 24.60 -25.12 -20.07
N TYR A 22 24.02 -25.96 -20.94
CA TYR A 22 22.57 -26.01 -21.12
C TYR A 22 21.84 -26.47 -19.86
N VAL A 23 22.38 -27.46 -19.15
CA VAL A 23 21.82 -27.92 -17.87
C VAL A 23 21.86 -26.81 -16.82
N LEU A 24 22.95 -26.04 -16.74
CA LEU A 24 23.06 -24.90 -15.82
C LEU A 24 22.03 -23.80 -16.15
N ILE A 25 21.90 -23.44 -17.43
CA ILE A 25 20.93 -22.43 -17.89
C ILE A 25 19.50 -22.88 -17.61
N ALA A 26 19.18 -24.15 -17.89
CA ALA A 26 17.85 -24.70 -17.62
C ALA A 26 17.54 -24.71 -16.12
N ALA A 27 18.49 -25.10 -15.27
CA ALA A 27 18.31 -25.05 -13.82
C ALA A 27 18.06 -23.62 -13.32
N LEU A 28 18.80 -22.65 -13.84
CA LEU A 28 18.65 -21.23 -13.47
C LEU A 28 17.30 -20.66 -13.93
N ALA A 29 16.85 -21.03 -15.14
CA ALA A 29 15.54 -20.67 -15.64
C ALA A 29 14.40 -21.26 -14.79
N ILE A 30 14.54 -22.51 -14.34
CA ILE A 30 13.56 -23.15 -13.44
C ILE A 30 13.50 -22.42 -12.10
N VAL A 31 14.64 -22.08 -11.49
CA VAL A 31 14.67 -21.34 -10.22
C VAL A 31 14.01 -19.97 -10.36
N LEU A 32 14.27 -19.25 -11.46
CA LEU A 32 13.61 -17.97 -11.75
C LEU A 32 12.10 -18.13 -11.92
N PHE A 33 11.65 -19.11 -12.70
CA PHE A 33 10.22 -19.38 -12.90
C PHE A 33 9.50 -19.74 -11.60
N VAL A 34 10.12 -20.58 -10.76
CA VAL A 34 9.57 -20.94 -9.45
C VAL A 34 9.52 -19.72 -8.53
N GLY A 35 10.59 -18.90 -8.49
CA GLY A 35 10.63 -17.68 -7.68
C GLY A 35 9.57 -16.66 -8.09
N ILE A 36 9.42 -16.43 -9.40
CA ILE A 36 8.37 -15.56 -9.96
C ILE A 36 6.97 -16.13 -9.64
N GLY A 37 6.78 -17.43 -9.79
CA GLY A 37 5.52 -18.11 -9.46
C GLY A 37 5.14 -17.94 -8.00
N ILE A 38 6.08 -18.17 -7.07
CA ILE A 38 5.89 -17.96 -5.64
C ILE A 38 5.56 -16.49 -5.33
N TYR A 39 6.24 -15.55 -5.98
CA TYR A 39 5.96 -14.11 -5.81
C TYR A 39 4.53 -13.75 -6.24
N PHE A 40 4.09 -14.20 -7.42
CA PHE A 40 2.72 -13.96 -7.88
C PHE A 40 1.69 -14.65 -6.99
N LEU A 41 1.96 -15.86 -6.53
CA LEU A 41 1.09 -16.60 -5.62
C LEU A 41 0.95 -15.88 -4.28
N ALA A 42 2.06 -15.45 -3.67
CA ALA A 42 2.08 -14.70 -2.41
C ALA A 42 1.35 -13.36 -2.54
N LYS A 43 1.47 -12.68 -3.68
CA LYS A 43 0.71 -11.46 -4.00
C LYS A 43 -0.79 -11.73 -4.14
N LEU A 44 -1.19 -12.84 -4.74
CA LEU A 44 -2.61 -13.20 -4.92
C LEU A 44 -3.31 -13.52 -3.58
N TYR A 45 -2.60 -14.16 -2.65
CA TYR A 45 -3.12 -14.50 -1.32
C TYR A 45 -2.98 -13.38 -0.28
N GLY A 46 -2.55 -12.18 -0.71
CA GLY A 46 -2.39 -11.05 0.20
C GLY A 46 -1.31 -11.22 1.26
N PHE A 47 -0.33 -12.12 1.05
CA PHE A 47 0.83 -12.24 1.94
C PHE A 47 1.68 -10.96 1.98
N PHE A 48 1.55 -10.11 0.95
CA PHE A 48 2.12 -8.76 0.89
C PHE A 48 1.07 -7.65 1.05
N ASP A 49 -0.20 -7.98 1.36
CA ASP A 49 -1.26 -7.00 1.55
C ASP A 49 -1.10 -6.35 2.92
N SER A 50 -0.34 -5.25 2.91
CA SER A 50 -0.18 -4.21 3.94
C SER A 50 0.21 -4.65 5.36
N PRO A 51 1.27 -4.07 5.94
CA PRO A 51 1.65 -4.23 7.35
C PRO A 51 0.72 -3.43 8.29
N LEU A 52 -0.58 -3.40 8.00
CA LEU A 52 -1.57 -2.76 8.85
C LEU A 52 -1.74 -3.61 10.11
N SER A 53 -1.31 -3.06 11.24
CA SER A 53 -1.38 -3.73 12.55
C SER A 53 -2.49 -3.09 13.37
N PRO A 54 -3.40 -3.87 13.98
CA PRO A 54 -4.44 -3.31 14.83
C PRO A 54 -3.82 -2.63 16.05
N ILE A 55 -4.38 -1.49 16.45
CA ILE A 55 -3.98 -0.72 17.63
C ILE A 55 -5.20 -0.23 18.40
N ALA A 56 -5.04 0.17 19.66
CA ALA A 56 -6.08 0.88 20.37
C ALA A 56 -6.12 2.36 19.92
N GLN A 57 -7.28 3.00 20.04
CA GLN A 57 -7.43 4.43 19.74
C GLN A 57 -6.52 5.30 20.62
N SER A 58 -6.24 4.86 21.85
CA SER A 58 -5.30 5.50 22.77
C SER A 58 -3.85 5.55 22.26
N ASP A 59 -3.48 4.66 21.33
CA ASP A 59 -2.10 4.52 20.84
C ASP A 59 -1.82 5.42 19.64
N ILE A 60 -2.87 6.03 19.06
CA ILE A 60 -2.79 6.90 17.88
C ILE A 60 -1.78 8.03 18.05
N PRO A 61 -1.72 8.75 19.20
CA PRO A 61 -0.76 9.84 19.38
C PRO A 61 0.67 9.34 19.32
N GLN A 62 0.95 8.19 19.93
CA GLN A 62 2.29 7.60 19.92
C GLN A 62 2.70 7.21 18.50
N VAL A 63 1.80 6.64 17.70
CA VAL A 63 2.08 6.24 16.31
C VAL A 63 2.34 7.47 15.42
N LEU A 64 1.59 8.54 15.61
CA LEU A 64 1.70 9.76 14.80
C LEU A 64 2.68 10.79 15.38
N HIS A 65 3.38 10.46 16.47
CA HIS A 65 4.28 11.35 17.22
C HIS A 65 3.60 12.68 17.66
N LEU A 66 2.36 12.57 18.14
CA LEU A 66 1.56 13.69 18.63
C LEU A 66 1.63 13.79 20.15
N SER A 67 1.55 15.02 20.67
CA SER A 67 1.45 15.29 22.11
C SER A 67 0.05 15.01 22.68
N GLU A 68 -0.97 15.05 21.83
CA GLU A 68 -2.38 14.95 22.22
C GLU A 68 -3.15 14.01 21.27
N LEU A 69 -4.32 13.56 21.71
CA LEU A 69 -5.21 12.73 20.89
C LEU A 69 -5.78 13.56 19.73
N PRO A 70 -5.62 13.13 18.47
CA PRO A 70 -6.24 13.81 17.35
C PRO A 70 -7.77 13.75 17.47
N VAL A 71 -8.45 14.72 16.86
CA VAL A 71 -9.91 14.76 16.80
C VAL A 71 -10.38 13.62 15.90
N ILE A 72 -11.20 12.72 16.45
CA ILE A 72 -11.74 11.55 15.75
C ILE A 72 -13.27 11.65 15.79
N PRO A 73 -13.98 11.36 14.69
CA PRO A 73 -15.43 11.28 14.67
C PRO A 73 -15.93 10.23 15.66
N ASN A 74 -16.60 10.67 16.72
CA ASN A 74 -17.32 9.78 17.63
C ASN A 74 -18.77 9.52 17.14
N SER A 75 -19.23 10.25 16.12
CA SER A 75 -20.55 10.07 15.51
C SER A 75 -20.64 8.84 14.61
N LEU A 76 -19.49 8.28 14.20
CA LEU A 76 -19.40 7.12 13.33
C LEU A 76 -18.96 5.89 14.14
N ASP A 77 -19.65 4.77 13.96
CA ASP A 77 -19.30 3.51 14.61
C ASP A 77 -17.95 3.01 14.08
N ILE A 78 -16.92 2.97 14.94
CA ILE A 78 -15.58 2.46 14.57
C ILE A 78 -15.61 0.92 14.50
N VAL A 79 -15.12 0.38 13.39
CA VAL A 79 -14.97 -1.06 13.15
C VAL A 79 -13.56 -1.51 13.51
N THR A 80 -12.54 -0.83 12.98
CA THR A 80 -11.14 -1.12 13.27
C THR A 80 -10.28 0.14 13.30
N VAL A 81 -9.21 0.09 14.09
CA VAL A 81 -8.13 1.09 14.09
C VAL A 81 -6.83 0.34 13.80
N GLU A 82 -6.17 0.72 12.72
CA GLU A 82 -4.99 0.05 12.20
C GLU A 82 -3.87 1.07 12.01
N LYS A 83 -2.63 0.68 12.28
CA LYS A 83 -1.44 1.48 11.94
C LYS A 83 -0.67 0.84 10.80
N TYR A 84 -0.12 1.67 9.94
CA TYR A 84 0.99 1.32 9.08
C TYR A 84 2.24 2.00 9.63
N ASP A 85 3.26 1.21 9.88
CA ASP A 85 4.53 1.67 10.42
C ASP A 85 5.64 0.95 9.67
N ASP A 86 6.27 1.66 8.72
CA ASP A 86 7.40 1.13 7.96
C ASP A 86 8.74 1.27 8.71
N GLY A 87 8.73 1.78 9.95
CA GLY A 87 9.92 2.01 10.76
C GLY A 87 10.82 3.14 10.25
N PHE A 88 10.42 3.90 9.22
CA PHE A 88 11.28 4.89 8.57
C PHE A 88 10.62 6.24 8.29
N THR A 89 9.59 6.32 7.42
CA THR A 89 9.41 7.57 6.65
C THR A 89 8.11 8.31 6.94
N SER A 90 6.99 7.62 7.16
CA SER A 90 5.69 8.26 7.37
C SER A 90 4.65 7.27 7.92
N PRO A 91 4.57 7.08 9.25
CA PRO A 91 3.51 6.26 9.81
C PRO A 91 2.15 6.89 9.46
N PHE A 92 1.15 6.04 9.33
CA PHE A 92 -0.23 6.49 9.24
C PHE A 92 -1.14 5.58 10.05
N VAL A 93 -2.22 6.18 10.54
CA VAL A 93 -3.31 5.46 11.19
C VAL A 93 -4.49 5.45 10.23
N LYS A 94 -5.13 4.30 10.08
CA LYS A 94 -6.36 4.12 9.34
C LYS A 94 -7.46 3.68 10.33
N ILE A 95 -8.53 4.45 10.39
CA ILE A 95 -9.74 4.11 11.12
C ILE A 95 -10.78 3.70 10.09
N GLN A 96 -11.32 2.49 10.20
CA GLN A 96 -12.45 2.06 9.40
C GLN A 96 -13.72 2.23 10.22
N TYR A 97 -14.70 2.92 9.65
CA TYR A 97 -16.03 3.06 10.23
C TYR A 97 -17.00 2.09 9.58
N LYS A 98 -18.15 1.95 10.23
CA LYS A 98 -19.33 1.32 9.65
C LYS A 98 -19.74 2.06 8.38
N ASP A 99 -20.37 1.33 7.45
CA ASP A 99 -20.81 1.82 6.14
C ASP A 99 -19.69 2.11 5.13
N GLY A 100 -18.44 1.73 5.44
CA GLY A 100 -17.34 1.72 4.47
C GLY A 100 -16.59 3.04 4.33
N ILE A 101 -16.82 3.99 5.26
CA ILE A 101 -15.99 5.20 5.40
C ILE A 101 -14.66 4.81 6.05
N ALA A 102 -13.55 5.32 5.52
CA ALA A 102 -12.25 5.18 6.16
C ALA A 102 -11.59 6.54 6.36
N LEU A 103 -11.10 6.80 7.57
CA LEU A 103 -10.25 7.95 7.87
C LEU A 103 -8.79 7.50 7.90
N LYS A 104 -7.96 8.12 7.05
CA LYS A 104 -6.52 8.02 7.13
C LYS A 104 -5.93 9.29 7.74
N MET A 105 -5.11 9.13 8.78
CA MET A 105 -4.38 10.21 9.44
C MET A 105 -2.88 10.02 9.25
N THR A 106 -2.19 11.07 8.80
CA THR A 106 -0.74 11.06 8.63
C THR A 106 -0.17 12.49 8.65
N SER A 107 1.10 12.64 9.02
CA SER A 107 1.79 13.94 8.98
C SER A 107 2.20 14.38 7.57
N LYS A 108 2.14 13.47 6.57
CA LYS A 108 2.55 13.74 5.19
C LYS A 108 1.35 13.85 4.26
N SER A 109 1.43 14.70 3.25
CA SER A 109 0.36 14.82 2.25
C SER A 109 0.24 13.54 1.44
N GLY A 110 -1.00 13.05 1.28
CA GLY A 110 -1.31 11.94 0.41
C GLY A 110 -1.48 12.42 -1.04
N THR A 111 -1.22 11.53 -2.00
CA THR A 111 -1.65 11.73 -3.38
C THR A 111 -2.48 10.54 -3.80
N TYR A 112 -3.61 10.80 -4.46
CA TYR A 112 -4.52 9.78 -4.96
C TYR A 112 -4.35 9.69 -6.47
N LYS A 113 -3.68 8.64 -6.92
CA LYS A 113 -3.48 8.38 -8.35
C LYS A 113 -4.83 8.09 -9.01
N ASP A 114 -4.96 8.49 -10.27
CA ASP A 114 -6.13 8.20 -11.11
C ASP A 114 -7.45 8.80 -10.60
N MET A 115 -7.37 9.82 -9.73
CA MET A 115 -8.52 10.61 -9.28
C MET A 115 -8.38 12.07 -9.72
N GLU A 116 -9.49 12.70 -10.09
CA GLU A 116 -9.52 14.14 -10.34
C GLU A 116 -9.43 14.90 -9.03
N LEU A 117 -8.63 15.97 -8.98
CA LEU A 117 -8.49 16.84 -7.82
C LEU A 117 -9.21 18.17 -8.05
N GLU A 118 -10.05 18.55 -7.10
CA GLU A 118 -10.66 19.87 -6.98
C GLU A 118 -10.42 20.43 -5.57
N ASN A 119 -10.13 21.72 -5.45
CA ASN A 119 -10.04 22.38 -4.16
C ASN A 119 -11.38 23.05 -3.86
N ILE A 120 -12.00 22.68 -2.74
CA ILE A 120 -13.29 23.23 -2.30
C ILE A 120 -13.16 23.78 -0.88
N GLN A 121 -14.15 24.57 -0.47
CA GLN A 121 -14.24 25.07 0.89
C GLN A 121 -15.52 24.56 1.55
N ILE A 122 -15.39 23.93 2.71
CA ILE A 122 -16.51 23.40 3.51
C ILE A 122 -16.39 24.00 4.91
N ASP A 123 -17.37 24.81 5.32
CA ASP A 123 -17.44 25.46 6.64
C ASP A 123 -16.13 26.15 7.06
N GLY A 124 -15.49 26.83 6.12
CA GLY A 124 -14.21 27.53 6.35
C GLY A 124 -12.96 26.68 6.16
N HIS A 125 -13.07 25.35 6.11
CA HIS A 125 -11.96 24.44 5.85
C HIS A 125 -11.64 24.33 4.37
N TYR A 126 -10.36 24.43 4.02
CA TYR A 126 -9.87 24.10 2.69
C TYR A 126 -9.76 22.57 2.55
N ILE A 127 -10.46 22.03 1.57
CA ILE A 127 -10.55 20.59 1.32
C ILE A 127 -10.00 20.30 -0.09
N GLU A 128 -9.04 19.41 -0.16
CA GLU A 128 -8.63 18.74 -1.39
C GLU A 128 -9.61 17.58 -1.64
N TRP A 129 -10.48 17.74 -2.64
CA TRP A 129 -11.44 16.73 -3.05
C TRP A 129 -10.89 15.91 -4.22
N TYR A 130 -10.59 14.65 -3.95
CA TYR A 130 -10.24 13.68 -4.98
C TYR A 130 -11.47 12.87 -5.35
N ARG A 131 -11.78 12.74 -6.64
CA ARG A 131 -12.96 12.00 -7.13
C ARG A 131 -12.66 11.04 -8.26
N SER A 132 -13.38 9.92 -8.23
CA SER A 132 -13.49 8.90 -9.27
C SER A 132 -14.95 8.42 -9.31
N ASN A 133 -15.29 7.52 -10.23
CA ASN A 133 -16.68 7.07 -10.40
C ASN A 133 -17.23 6.31 -9.19
N ASP A 134 -16.39 5.61 -8.45
CA ASP A 134 -16.74 4.70 -7.36
C ASP A 134 -16.25 5.18 -5.98
N LYS A 135 -15.30 6.11 -5.95
CA LYS A 135 -14.64 6.56 -4.73
C LYS A 135 -14.44 8.07 -4.69
N GLN A 136 -14.61 8.64 -3.51
CA GLN A 136 -14.27 10.02 -3.20
C GLN A 136 -13.32 10.08 -2.01
N VAL A 137 -12.48 11.12 -2.00
CA VAL A 137 -11.64 11.44 -0.84
C VAL A 137 -11.72 12.92 -0.52
N TYR A 138 -12.04 13.23 0.74
CA TYR A 138 -11.87 14.57 1.29
C TYR A 138 -10.63 14.62 2.15
N SER A 139 -9.65 15.41 1.72
CA SER A 139 -8.38 15.59 2.43
C SER A 139 -8.26 17.02 2.95
N THR A 140 -7.96 17.16 4.24
CA THR A 140 -7.72 18.46 4.86
C THR A 140 -6.65 18.36 5.94
N LYS A 141 -6.02 19.48 6.26
CA LYS A 141 -4.96 19.56 7.26
C LYS A 141 -5.45 20.25 8.52
N PHE A 142 -5.32 19.56 9.65
CA PHE A 142 -5.66 20.08 10.97
C PHE A 142 -4.57 19.69 11.97
N ASN A 143 -4.09 20.65 12.77
CA ASN A 143 -2.99 20.45 13.74
C ASN A 143 -1.79 19.66 13.18
N HIS A 144 -1.32 20.05 12.00
CA HIS A 144 -0.20 19.42 11.29
C HIS A 144 -0.42 17.97 10.82
N ILE A 145 -1.63 17.44 10.98
CA ILE A 145 -2.04 16.12 10.49
C ILE A 145 -2.98 16.28 9.31
N ASN A 146 -2.75 15.48 8.27
CA ASN A 146 -3.67 15.36 7.17
C ASN A 146 -4.70 14.28 7.51
N TYR A 147 -5.96 14.68 7.45
CA TYR A 147 -7.13 13.84 7.59
C TYR A 147 -7.66 13.59 6.19
N SER A 148 -7.63 12.34 5.74
CA SER A 148 -8.20 11.93 4.46
C SER A 148 -9.35 10.95 4.70
N PHE A 149 -10.56 11.40 4.41
CA PHE A 149 -11.77 10.58 4.44
C PHE A 149 -11.98 9.94 3.08
N GLU A 150 -11.86 8.62 3.00
CA GLU A 150 -12.17 7.82 1.83
C GLU A 150 -13.57 7.23 1.96
N PHE A 151 -14.44 7.43 0.97
CA PHE A 151 -15.84 7.02 1.04
C PHE A 151 -16.46 6.84 -0.36
N ALA A 152 -17.59 6.14 -0.43
CA ALA A 152 -18.39 6.03 -1.64
C ALA A 152 -19.19 7.32 -1.90
N PRO A 153 -19.44 7.72 -3.16
CA PRO A 153 -20.12 8.98 -3.49
C PRO A 153 -21.44 9.26 -2.76
N ASN A 154 -22.20 8.21 -2.42
CA ASN A 154 -23.48 8.32 -1.73
C ASN A 154 -23.37 8.63 -0.22
N LEU A 155 -22.17 8.64 0.35
CA LEU A 155 -21.91 8.93 1.76
C LEU A 155 -21.41 10.35 2.00
N ASN A 156 -21.45 11.21 0.98
CA ASN A 156 -20.88 12.55 1.00
C ASN A 156 -21.38 13.39 2.18
N ASP A 157 -22.70 13.43 2.39
CA ASP A 157 -23.31 14.24 3.46
C ASP A 157 -22.81 13.85 4.86
N GLN A 158 -22.62 12.54 5.13
CA GLN A 158 -22.13 12.05 6.41
C GLN A 158 -20.70 12.54 6.69
N VAL A 159 -19.85 12.57 5.67
CA VAL A 159 -18.47 13.03 5.80
C VAL A 159 -18.40 14.56 5.91
N ILE A 160 -19.25 15.28 5.15
CA ILE A 160 -19.35 16.75 5.28
C ILE A 160 -19.72 17.16 6.71
N ASP A 161 -20.69 16.48 7.32
CA ASP A 161 -21.12 16.82 8.67
C ASP A 161 -20.02 16.58 9.71
N TYR A 162 -19.15 15.58 9.49
CA TYR A 162 -17.94 15.46 10.29
C TYR A 162 -16.96 16.61 10.04
N LEU A 163 -16.69 16.96 8.78
CA LEU A 163 -15.74 18.04 8.46
C LEU A 163 -16.14 19.37 9.12
N LYS A 164 -17.45 19.66 9.20
CA LYS A 164 -17.98 20.83 9.94
C LYS A 164 -17.75 20.76 11.46
N SER A 165 -17.58 19.56 12.01
CA SER A 165 -17.35 19.33 13.44
C SER A 165 -15.88 19.50 13.85
N LEU A 166 -14.95 19.49 12.89
CA LEU A 166 -13.54 19.80 13.12
C LEU A 166 -13.39 21.30 13.41
N LYS A 167 -13.46 21.72 14.68
CA LYS A 167 -13.24 23.12 15.10
C LYS A 167 -12.06 23.24 16.05
#